data_AF-A0A348VA41-F1
#
_entry.id   AF-A0A348VA41-F1
#
_cell.length_a   1.000
_cell.length_b   1.000
_cell.length_c   1.000
_cell.angle_alpha   90.00
_cell.angle_beta   90.00
_cell.angle_gamma   90.00
#
_symmetry.space_group_name_H-M   'P 1'
#
loop_
_entity.id
_entity.type
_entity.pdbx_description
1 polymer ?
#
loop_
_entity_poly.entity_id
_entity_poly.type
_entity_poly.pdbx_seq_one_letter_code
_entity_poly.pdbx_strand_id
1 'polypeptide(L)'
;EYTDQINSGEREFSTLALLHSEDPSAMKGGELGFMTRSQLVPEFANVAFALSDPKKVSNVVESEYGFHIIQLIERRGDMGNFRHILLKPRIPQESLDTALVRLDSIRNGITLKKITFDEAATFLSADKDTRNNKGIMVNNTRGSASAGTPRFALNELNQDIAKIIGEMKEGEVSKPFIMLNEKGRQVAAMVKISARNEGHKANINNDYQVIKQMAEGARQQKLVDEWLQTKINKTYVRIDPAWQGCELKYKGWQK
;
A
#
# COMPACT_ATOMS: atom_id res chain seq x y z
N GLU A 1 13.74 -7.18 26.54
CA GLU A 1 13.63 -8.65 26.48
C GLU A 1 14.16 -9.22 25.16
N TYR A 2 13.48 -9.09 24.01
CA TYR A 2 13.98 -9.71 22.75
C TYR A 2 15.36 -9.20 22.35
N THR A 3 15.60 -7.88 22.46
CA THR A 3 16.91 -7.27 22.24
C THR A 3 17.99 -7.91 23.11
N ASP A 4 17.67 -8.23 24.37
CA ASP A 4 18.61 -8.80 25.34
C ASP A 4 18.89 -10.27 25.03
N GLN A 5 17.85 -11.05 24.71
CA GLN A 5 17.97 -12.47 24.32
C GLN A 5 18.80 -12.66 23.03
N ILE A 6 18.69 -11.72 22.09
CA ILE A 6 19.48 -11.78 20.84
C ILE A 6 20.93 -11.37 21.11
N ASN A 7 21.15 -10.27 21.85
CA ASN A 7 22.50 -9.80 22.17
C ASN A 7 23.28 -10.76 23.08
N SER A 8 22.59 -11.52 23.94
CA SER A 8 23.21 -12.56 24.79
C SER A 8 23.49 -13.87 24.05
N GLY A 9 22.92 -14.05 22.85
CA GLY A 9 23.00 -15.30 22.08
C GLY A 9 22.08 -16.42 22.60
N GLU A 10 21.15 -16.12 23.52
CA GLU A 10 20.18 -17.08 24.04
C GLU A 10 19.21 -17.57 22.96
N ARG A 11 18.82 -16.68 22.03
CA ARG A 11 17.97 -17.02 20.88
C ARG A 11 18.45 -16.36 19.60
N GLU A 12 18.28 -17.10 18.50
CA GLU A 12 18.52 -16.58 17.16
C GLU A 12 17.45 -15.56 16.76
N PHE A 13 17.87 -14.47 16.11
CA PHE A 13 16.97 -13.41 15.64
C PHE A 13 15.87 -13.98 14.74
N SER A 14 16.24 -14.87 13.81
CA SER A 14 15.32 -15.47 12.86
C SER A 14 14.21 -16.28 13.53
N THR A 15 14.52 -16.95 14.66
CA THR A 15 13.54 -17.68 15.45
C THR A 15 12.55 -16.73 16.12
N LEU A 16 13.03 -15.65 16.75
CA LEU A 16 12.14 -14.67 17.38
C LEU A 16 11.30 -13.93 16.33
N ALA A 17 11.87 -13.61 15.18
CA ALA A 17 11.14 -13.03 14.06
C ALA A 17 10.02 -13.96 13.57
N LEU A 18 10.29 -15.25 13.41
CA LEU A 18 9.28 -16.23 12.99
C LEU A 18 8.14 -16.38 14.01
N LEU A 19 8.45 -16.30 15.31
CA LEU A 19 7.48 -16.52 16.38
C LEU A 19 6.65 -15.29 16.74
N HIS A 20 7.23 -14.09 16.62
CA HIS A 20 6.65 -12.88 17.19
C HIS A 20 6.46 -11.73 16.20
N SER A 21 7.17 -11.71 15.07
CA SER A 21 7.03 -10.62 14.11
C SER A 21 5.68 -10.67 13.40
N GLU A 22 4.99 -9.54 13.35
CA GLU A 22 3.72 -9.34 12.65
C GLU A 22 3.92 -8.79 11.23
N ASP A 23 5.17 -8.76 10.75
CA ASP A 23 5.51 -8.42 9.37
C ASP A 23 5.56 -9.67 8.47
N PRO A 24 5.15 -9.60 7.18
CA PRO A 24 5.22 -10.75 6.27
C PRO A 24 6.62 -11.36 6.12
N SER A 25 7.70 -10.60 6.35
CA SER A 25 9.06 -11.14 6.35
C SER A 25 9.34 -12.12 7.50
N ALA A 26 8.47 -12.22 8.52
CA ALA A 26 8.58 -13.18 9.63
C ALA A 26 8.83 -14.61 9.14
N MET A 27 8.14 -15.03 8.07
CA MET A 27 8.30 -16.35 7.46
C MET A 27 9.70 -16.60 6.89
N LYS A 28 10.47 -15.54 6.62
CA LYS A 28 11.86 -15.56 6.16
C LYS A 28 12.83 -15.15 7.28
N GLY A 29 12.45 -15.35 8.54
CA GLY A 29 13.27 -14.95 9.69
C GLY A 29 13.43 -13.43 9.84
N GLY A 30 12.49 -12.66 9.30
CA GLY A 30 12.48 -11.21 9.33
C GLY A 30 13.32 -10.53 8.26
N GLU A 31 13.90 -11.28 7.31
CA GLU A 31 14.83 -10.73 6.31
C GLU A 31 14.10 -9.96 5.20
N LEU A 32 14.56 -8.72 4.97
CA LEU A 32 14.02 -7.80 3.96
C LEU A 32 14.76 -7.87 2.62
N GLY A 33 15.97 -8.45 2.61
CA GLY A 33 16.88 -8.38 1.46
C GLY A 33 17.60 -7.03 1.38
N PHE A 34 18.31 -6.80 0.26
CA PHE A 34 19.03 -5.55 0.04
C PHE A 34 18.09 -4.37 -0.22
N MET A 35 18.08 -3.44 0.72
CA MET A 35 17.25 -2.23 0.69
C MET A 35 18.14 -1.00 0.63
N THR A 36 17.65 0.03 -0.05
CA THR A 36 18.21 1.40 -0.02
C THR A 36 17.47 2.24 1.03
N ARG A 37 18.07 3.36 1.45
CA ARG A 37 17.44 4.30 2.41
C ARG A 37 16.08 4.80 1.95
N SER A 38 15.88 5.02 0.65
CA SER A 38 14.62 5.56 0.09
C SER A 38 13.48 4.54 0.05
N GLN A 39 13.77 3.26 0.24
CA GLN A 39 12.75 2.19 0.25
C GLN A 39 12.21 1.90 1.65
N LEU A 40 12.79 2.52 2.68
CA LEU A 40 12.45 2.30 4.09
C LEU A 40 11.87 3.59 4.67
N VAL A 41 11.01 3.45 5.69
CA VAL A 41 10.52 4.63 6.43
C VAL A 41 11.69 5.33 7.12
N PRO A 42 11.70 6.68 7.18
CA PRO A 42 12.85 7.44 7.67
C PRO A 42 13.35 7.00 9.05
N GLU A 43 12.43 6.72 9.97
CA GLU A 43 12.73 6.27 11.33
C GLU A 43 13.51 4.94 11.33
N PHE A 44 13.07 3.99 10.51
CA PHE A 44 13.74 2.71 10.33
C PHE A 44 15.08 2.87 9.61
N ALA A 45 15.11 3.62 8.50
CA ALA A 45 16.30 3.80 7.67
C ALA A 45 17.46 4.45 8.44
N ASN A 46 17.15 5.43 9.29
CA ASN A 46 18.14 6.13 10.10
C ASN A 46 18.87 5.17 11.05
N VAL A 47 18.13 4.28 11.71
CA VAL A 47 18.69 3.33 12.66
C VAL A 47 19.35 2.15 11.95
N ALA A 48 18.68 1.56 10.95
CA ALA A 48 19.18 0.42 10.19
C ALA A 48 20.57 0.70 9.58
N PHE A 49 20.74 1.84 8.93
CA PHE A 49 22.01 2.20 8.29
C PHE A 49 23.07 2.78 9.24
N ALA A 50 22.71 3.05 10.50
CA ALA A 50 23.66 3.37 11.57
C ALA A 50 24.25 2.11 12.22
N LEU A 51 23.62 0.95 12.07
CA LEU A 51 24.17 -0.32 12.52
C LEU A 51 25.45 -0.65 11.74
N SER A 52 26.49 -1.03 12.48
CA SER A 52 27.80 -1.40 11.94
C SER A 52 28.20 -2.84 12.27
N ASP A 53 27.62 -3.41 13.33
CA ASP A 53 27.95 -4.75 13.83
C ASP A 53 26.79 -5.71 13.52
N PRO A 54 27.00 -6.73 12.66
CA PRO A 54 25.97 -7.73 12.35
C PRO A 54 25.53 -8.58 13.56
N LYS A 55 26.35 -8.65 14.62
CA LYS A 55 26.04 -9.42 15.83
C LYS A 55 25.19 -8.65 16.84
N LYS A 56 24.99 -7.35 16.62
CA LYS A 56 24.17 -6.50 17.50
C LYS A 56 22.86 -6.14 16.83
N VAL A 57 21.84 -5.99 17.66
CA VAL A 57 20.55 -5.46 17.24
C VAL A 57 20.41 -3.98 17.62
N SER A 58 19.52 -3.27 16.94
CA SER A 58 19.16 -1.91 17.30
C SER A 58 18.41 -1.83 18.62
N ASN A 59 18.35 -0.62 19.18
CA ASN A 59 17.29 -0.27 20.13
C ASN A 59 15.92 -0.37 19.45
N VAL A 60 14.86 -0.39 20.26
CA VAL A 60 13.48 -0.37 19.75
C VAL A 60 13.25 0.93 18.97
N VAL A 61 12.82 0.79 17.72
CA VAL A 61 12.50 1.90 16.82
C VAL A 61 10.99 1.99 16.66
N GLU A 62 10.40 3.13 16.96
CA GLU A 62 8.99 3.39 16.67
C GLU A 62 8.85 3.93 15.24
N SER A 63 7.94 3.35 14.46
CA SER A 63 7.51 3.89 13.18
C SER A 63 5.99 3.84 13.05
N GLU A 64 5.48 4.36 11.94
CA GLU A 64 4.04 4.32 11.66
C GLU A 64 3.42 2.92 11.62
N TYR A 65 4.24 1.88 11.40
CA TYR A 65 3.82 0.48 11.39
C TYR A 65 3.83 -0.18 12.76
N GLY A 66 4.54 0.38 13.74
CA GLY A 66 4.71 -0.19 15.09
C GLY A 66 6.14 -0.09 15.60
N PHE A 67 6.51 -1.04 16.47
CA PHE A 67 7.83 -1.11 17.09
C PHE A 67 8.70 -2.13 16.37
N HIS A 68 9.93 -1.72 16.06
CA HIS A 68 10.89 -2.52 15.30
C HIS A 68 12.13 -2.79 16.11
N ILE A 69 12.66 -4.00 15.99
CA ILE A 69 14.04 -4.33 16.34
C ILE A 69 14.74 -4.71 15.04
N ILE A 70 15.92 -4.15 14.78
CA ILE A 70 16.61 -4.27 13.49
C ILE A 70 17.96 -4.93 13.69
N GLN A 71 18.34 -5.84 12.80
CA GLN A 71 19.69 -6.41 12.72
C GLN A 71 20.25 -6.23 11.31
N LEU A 72 21.52 -5.84 11.23
CA LEU A 72 22.28 -5.82 9.98
C LEU A 72 22.77 -7.23 9.64
N ILE A 73 22.55 -7.68 8.42
CA ILE A 73 23.12 -8.94 7.91
C ILE A 73 24.39 -8.65 7.12
N GLU A 74 24.25 -7.81 6.10
CA GLU A 74 25.32 -7.51 5.15
C GLU A 74 25.12 -6.10 4.59
N ARG A 75 26.21 -5.41 4.23
CA ARG A 75 26.15 -4.11 3.56
C ARG A 75 27.00 -4.12 2.29
N ARG A 76 26.44 -3.59 1.20
CA ARG A 76 27.08 -3.45 -0.11
C ARG A 76 26.87 -2.04 -0.63
N GLY A 77 27.89 -1.19 -0.49
CA GLY A 77 27.81 0.23 -0.83
C GLY A 77 26.67 0.93 -0.08
N ASP A 78 25.76 1.55 -0.83
CA ASP A 78 24.58 2.25 -0.30
C ASP A 78 23.38 1.35 0.00
N MET A 79 23.51 0.04 -0.25
CA MET A 79 22.48 -0.96 0.04
C MET A 79 22.85 -1.78 1.27
N GLY A 80 21.86 -2.07 2.11
CA GLY A 80 22.01 -2.95 3.27
C GLY A 80 20.98 -4.06 3.25
N ASN A 81 21.39 -5.28 3.57
CA ASN A 81 20.50 -6.38 3.88
C ASN A 81 20.24 -6.39 5.38
N PHE A 82 18.96 -6.24 5.74
CA PHE A 82 18.51 -6.13 7.11
C PHE A 82 17.48 -7.21 7.42
N ARG A 83 17.40 -7.57 8.69
CA ARG A 83 16.24 -8.27 9.24
C ARG A 83 15.60 -7.48 10.36
N HIS A 84 14.29 -7.65 10.52
CA HIS A 84 13.55 -6.95 11.56
C HIS A 84 12.48 -7.82 12.24
N ILE A 85 12.13 -7.43 13.46
CA ILE A 85 10.96 -7.91 14.18
C ILE A 85 10.03 -6.72 14.34
N LEU A 86 8.81 -6.82 13.80
CA LEU A 86 7.77 -5.82 13.92
C LEU A 86 6.70 -6.28 14.92
N LEU A 87 6.43 -5.46 15.92
CA LEU A 87 5.26 -5.60 16.79
C LEU A 87 4.35 -4.40 16.59
N LYS A 88 3.10 -4.67 16.21
CA LYS A 88 2.07 -3.65 16.05
C LYS A 88 1.44 -3.41 17.42
N PRO A 89 1.34 -2.14 17.87
CA PRO A 89 0.67 -1.85 19.11
C PRO A 89 -0.80 -2.26 19.01
N ARG A 90 -1.25 -3.10 19.96
CA ARG A 90 -2.68 -3.40 20.12
C ARG A 90 -3.34 -2.19 20.77
N ILE A 91 -4.31 -1.61 20.08
CA ILE A 91 -5.07 -0.48 20.61
C ILE A 91 -6.13 -1.04 21.58
N PRO A 92 -6.19 -0.56 22.83
CA PRO A 92 -7.24 -0.97 23.77
C PRO A 92 -8.62 -0.66 23.19
N GLN A 93 -9.57 -1.58 23.37
CA GLN A 93 -10.95 -1.41 22.87
C GLN A 93 -11.57 -0.09 23.37
N GLU A 94 -11.33 0.27 24.63
CA GLU A 94 -11.81 1.53 25.23
C GLU A 94 -11.34 2.78 24.46
N SER A 95 -10.12 2.76 23.92
CA SER A 95 -9.60 3.86 23.11
C SER A 95 -10.32 3.95 21.76
N LEU A 96 -10.66 2.80 21.17
CA LEU A 96 -11.46 2.75 19.94
C LEU A 96 -12.88 3.24 20.19
N ASP A 97 -13.51 2.83 21.29
CA ASP A 97 -14.86 3.25 21.67
C ASP A 97 -14.93 4.76 21.92
N THR A 98 -13.93 5.31 22.61
CA THR A 98 -13.80 6.76 22.81
C THR A 98 -13.66 7.51 21.48
N ALA A 99 -12.87 6.96 20.55
CA ALA A 99 -12.70 7.54 19.21
C ALA A 99 -14.00 7.50 18.40
N LEU A 100 -14.78 6.42 18.49
CA LEU A 100 -16.10 6.31 17.86
C LEU A 100 -17.08 7.35 18.41
N VAL A 101 -17.15 7.52 19.74
CA VAL A 101 -18.01 8.53 20.38
C VAL A 101 -17.62 9.96 19.93
N ARG A 102 -16.31 10.23 19.83
CA ARG A 102 -15.82 11.51 19.33
C ARG A 102 -16.21 11.73 17.87
N LEU A 103 -16.06 10.73 17.02
CA LEU A 103 -16.46 10.82 15.61
C LEU A 103 -17.97 10.98 15.44
N ASP A 104 -18.77 10.35 16.30
CA ASP A 104 -20.23 10.53 16.27
C ASP A 104 -20.61 11.99 16.57
N SER A 105 -19.94 12.60 17.55
CA SER A 105 -20.12 14.03 17.85
C SER A 105 -19.77 14.93 16.66
N ILE A 106 -18.68 14.62 15.95
CA ILE A 106 -18.28 15.34 14.73
C ILE A 106 -19.33 15.14 13.62
N ARG A 107 -19.76 13.91 13.40
CA ARG A 107 -20.81 13.56 12.42
C ARG A 107 -22.11 14.31 12.69
N ASN A 108 -22.52 14.42 13.96
CA ASN A 108 -23.69 15.19 14.35
C ASN A 108 -23.52 16.68 14.01
N GLY A 109 -22.34 17.24 14.24
CA GLY A 109 -22.00 18.60 13.79
C GLY A 109 -22.13 18.79 12.28
N ILE A 110 -21.67 17.82 11.49
CA ILE A 110 -21.79 17.84 10.02
C ILE A 110 -23.24 17.71 9.57
N THR A 111 -24.00 16.80 10.18
CA THR A 111 -25.42 16.55 9.86
C THR A 111 -26.28 17.79 10.18
N LEU A 112 -25.98 18.47 11.29
CA LEU A 112 -26.63 19.72 11.69
C LEU A 112 -26.09 20.95 10.93
N LYS A 113 -25.20 20.75 9.94
CA LYS A 113 -24.57 21.81 9.13
C LYS A 113 -23.85 22.88 9.95
N LYS A 114 -23.38 22.54 11.16
CA LYS A 114 -22.58 23.44 12.00
C LYS A 114 -21.13 23.53 11.54
N ILE A 115 -20.63 22.45 10.96
CA ILE A 115 -19.31 22.32 10.35
C ILE A 115 -19.44 21.54 9.04
N THR A 116 -18.54 21.76 8.10
CA THR A 116 -18.46 20.96 6.88
C THR A 116 -17.58 19.72 7.08
N PHE A 117 -17.76 18.71 6.21
CA PHE A 117 -16.89 17.54 6.22
C PHE A 117 -15.44 17.93 5.93
N ASP A 118 -15.22 18.85 5.00
CA ASP A 118 -13.91 19.36 4.61
C ASP A 118 -13.18 20.03 5.79
N GLU A 119 -13.89 20.85 6.59
CA GLU A 119 -13.34 21.47 7.80
C GLU A 119 -13.04 20.41 8.87
N ALA A 120 -13.95 19.47 9.08
CA ALA A 120 -13.72 18.37 10.02
C ALA A 120 -12.50 17.54 9.62
N ALA A 121 -12.35 17.23 8.33
CA ALA A 121 -11.20 16.53 7.80
C ALA A 121 -9.91 17.34 7.99
N THR A 122 -9.93 18.64 7.71
CA THR A 122 -8.75 19.52 7.78
C THR A 122 -8.27 19.76 9.22
N PHE A 123 -9.19 19.97 10.17
CA PHE A 123 -8.85 20.39 11.53
C PHE A 123 -8.91 19.28 12.57
N LEU A 124 -9.71 18.23 12.35
CA LEU A 124 -9.97 17.20 13.35
C LEU A 124 -9.43 15.82 12.95
N SER A 125 -9.13 15.59 11.67
CA SER A 125 -8.59 14.30 11.24
C SER A 125 -7.18 14.07 11.77
N ALA A 126 -6.95 12.87 12.28
CA ALA A 126 -5.61 12.38 12.63
C ALA A 126 -4.89 11.75 11.42
N ASP A 127 -5.58 11.56 10.30
CA ASP A 127 -5.01 11.00 9.08
C ASP A 127 -4.18 12.06 8.34
N LYS A 128 -2.85 11.89 8.36
CA LYS A 128 -1.92 12.81 7.69
C LYS A 128 -2.05 12.76 6.17
N ASP A 129 -2.51 11.65 5.62
CA ASP A 129 -2.56 11.40 4.18
C ASP A 129 -3.72 12.18 3.54
N THR A 130 -4.84 12.31 4.28
CA THR A 130 -6.05 12.98 3.78
C THR A 130 -6.39 14.31 4.46
N ARG A 131 -5.85 14.62 5.64
CA ARG A 131 -6.16 15.90 6.32
C ARG A 131 -5.86 17.12 5.45
N ASN A 132 -4.70 17.13 4.79
CA ASN A 132 -4.24 18.29 4.00
C ASN A 132 -4.98 18.43 2.66
N ASN A 133 -5.71 17.40 2.23
CA ASN A 133 -6.51 17.43 1.00
C ASN A 133 -8.02 17.39 1.30
N LYS A 134 -8.43 17.84 2.49
CA LYS A 134 -9.84 17.92 2.93
C LYS A 134 -10.56 16.57 3.00
N GLY A 135 -9.82 15.49 3.26
CA GLY A 135 -10.38 14.14 3.38
C GLY A 135 -10.56 13.41 2.05
N ILE A 136 -9.94 13.89 0.97
CA ILE A 136 -10.05 13.28 -0.35
C ILE A 136 -9.11 12.06 -0.42
N MET A 137 -9.69 10.88 -0.59
CA MET A 137 -8.90 9.67 -0.84
C MET A 137 -8.34 9.69 -2.26
N VAL A 138 -7.14 9.16 -2.46
CA VAL A 138 -6.50 9.01 -3.78
C VAL A 138 -6.32 7.53 -4.07
N ASN A 139 -6.72 7.10 -5.26
CA ASN A 139 -6.62 5.70 -5.66
C ASN A 139 -5.18 5.36 -6.04
N ASN A 140 -4.53 4.60 -5.17
CA ASN A 140 -3.16 4.13 -5.37
C ASN A 140 -3.11 2.68 -5.90
N THR A 141 -4.25 2.13 -6.32
CA THR A 141 -4.34 0.74 -6.80
C THR A 141 -3.54 0.58 -8.08
N ARG A 142 -2.50 -0.25 -8.04
CA ARG A 142 -1.63 -0.50 -9.19
C ARG A 142 -2.43 -1.15 -10.32
N GLY A 143 -2.40 -0.53 -11.50
CA GLY A 143 -3.12 -1.02 -12.68
C GLY A 143 -4.60 -0.61 -12.73
N SER A 144 -5.09 0.16 -11.76
CA SER A 144 -6.41 0.79 -11.87
C SER A 144 -6.41 1.85 -12.96
N ALA A 145 -7.47 1.88 -13.76
CA ALA A 145 -7.71 2.97 -14.71
C ALA A 145 -7.94 4.33 -14.03
N SER A 146 -8.28 4.31 -12.73
CA SER A 146 -8.49 5.50 -11.91
C SER A 146 -7.31 5.80 -10.98
N ALA A 147 -6.17 5.13 -11.17
CA ALA A 147 -4.97 5.37 -10.36
C ALA A 147 -4.53 6.85 -10.40
N GLY A 148 -4.20 7.42 -9.23
CA GLY A 148 -3.86 8.83 -9.06
C GLY A 148 -5.07 9.78 -9.03
N THR A 149 -6.30 9.28 -9.13
CA THR A 149 -7.52 10.08 -9.04
C THR A 149 -8.29 9.75 -7.75
N PRO A 150 -9.26 10.58 -7.31
CA PRO A 150 -10.08 10.27 -6.14
C PRO A 150 -11.22 9.29 -6.43
N ARG A 151 -11.14 8.54 -7.54
CA ARG A 151 -12.18 7.61 -7.98
C ARG A 151 -11.74 6.18 -7.72
N PHE A 152 -12.66 5.40 -7.17
CA PHE A 152 -12.43 4.00 -6.82
C PHE A 152 -13.58 3.16 -7.34
N ALA A 153 -13.26 2.02 -7.94
CA ALA A 153 -14.27 0.99 -8.13
C ALA A 153 -14.58 0.30 -6.79
N LEU A 154 -15.78 -0.28 -6.62
CA LEU A 154 -16.17 -0.91 -5.35
C LEU A 154 -15.22 -2.03 -4.91
N ASN A 155 -14.61 -2.74 -5.86
CA ASN A 155 -13.65 -3.81 -5.61
C ASN A 155 -12.23 -3.31 -5.30
N GLU A 156 -11.94 -2.02 -5.50
CA GLU A 156 -10.65 -1.39 -5.18
C GLU A 156 -10.65 -0.74 -3.80
N LEU A 157 -11.82 -0.59 -3.19
CA LEU A 157 -11.95 -0.03 -1.85
C LEU A 157 -11.60 -1.05 -0.77
N ASN A 158 -11.15 -0.54 0.37
CA ASN A 158 -11.02 -1.34 1.59
C ASN A 158 -12.37 -2.02 1.90
N GLN A 159 -12.33 -3.28 2.32
CA GLN A 159 -13.53 -4.09 2.56
C GLN A 159 -14.47 -3.48 3.59
N ASP A 160 -13.95 -2.83 4.63
CA ASP A 160 -14.74 -2.19 5.68
C ASP A 160 -15.47 -0.95 5.13
N ILE A 161 -14.80 -0.18 4.27
CA ILE A 161 -15.39 0.97 3.57
C ILE A 161 -16.45 0.49 2.56
N ALA A 162 -16.11 -0.51 1.74
CA ALA A 162 -16.96 -1.04 0.67
C ALA A 162 -18.32 -1.56 1.18
N LYS A 163 -18.34 -2.20 2.36
CA LYS A 163 -19.57 -2.67 3.01
C LYS A 163 -20.53 -1.52 3.33
N ILE A 164 -19.99 -0.37 3.74
CA ILE A 164 -20.77 0.77 4.21
C ILE A 164 -21.25 1.61 3.02
N ILE A 165 -20.35 1.90 2.07
CA ILE A 165 -20.66 2.76 0.93
C ILE A 165 -21.63 2.11 -0.08
N GLY A 166 -21.78 0.78 -0.05
CA GLY A 166 -22.72 0.06 -0.91
C GLY A 166 -24.16 0.56 -0.77
N GLU A 167 -24.58 0.83 0.48
CA GLU A 167 -25.94 1.23 0.86
C GLU A 167 -26.12 2.76 0.91
N MET A 168 -25.04 3.53 0.94
CA MET A 168 -25.08 4.99 1.09
C MET A 168 -25.40 5.72 -0.22
N LYS A 169 -25.96 6.94 -0.08
CA LYS A 169 -26.21 7.86 -1.20
C LYS A 169 -25.12 8.91 -1.33
N GLU A 170 -25.09 9.56 -2.49
CA GLU A 170 -24.21 10.71 -2.73
C GLU A 170 -24.46 11.83 -1.72
N GLY A 171 -23.37 12.42 -1.21
CA GLY A 171 -23.39 13.46 -0.18
C GLY A 171 -23.58 12.97 1.25
N GLU A 172 -23.93 11.70 1.45
CA GLU A 172 -24.16 11.12 2.76
C GLU A 172 -22.85 10.86 3.52
N VAL A 173 -22.89 11.06 4.85
CA VAL A 173 -21.78 10.77 5.77
C VAL A 173 -22.13 9.52 6.59
N SER A 174 -21.23 8.53 6.55
CA SER A 174 -21.41 7.25 7.22
C SER A 174 -21.49 7.44 8.74
N LYS A 175 -22.02 6.43 9.44
CA LYS A 175 -21.75 6.30 10.88
C LYS A 175 -20.26 6.03 11.10
N PRO A 176 -19.69 6.39 12.28
CA PRO A 176 -18.33 6.01 12.62
C PRO A 176 -18.20 4.48 12.69
N PHE A 177 -17.08 3.96 12.20
CA PHE A 177 -16.77 2.54 12.21
C PHE A 177 -15.27 2.33 12.40
N ILE A 178 -14.90 1.12 12.79
CA ILE A 178 -13.50 0.71 12.85
C ILE A 178 -13.12 0.11 11.51
N MET A 179 -11.97 0.54 10.99
CA MET A 179 -11.38 -0.04 9.79
C MET A 179 -9.90 -0.32 10.00
N LEU A 180 -9.36 -1.24 9.21
CA LEU A 180 -7.92 -1.40 9.08
C LEU A 180 -7.39 -0.43 8.02
N ASN A 181 -6.47 0.46 8.38
CA ASN A 181 -5.81 1.33 7.39
C ASN A 181 -4.81 0.54 6.52
N GLU A 182 -4.26 1.16 5.47
CA GLU A 182 -3.25 0.54 4.58
C GLU A 182 -2.00 0.04 5.34
N LYS A 183 -1.73 0.61 6.52
CA LYS A 183 -0.58 0.28 7.38
C LYS A 183 -0.88 -0.85 8.37
N GLY A 184 -2.09 -1.42 8.33
CA GLY A 184 -2.50 -2.53 9.19
C GLY A 184 -2.80 -2.11 10.64
N ARG A 185 -3.11 -0.83 10.88
CA ARG A 185 -3.56 -0.32 12.18
C ARG A 185 -5.08 -0.16 12.18
N GLN A 186 -5.70 -0.56 13.27
CA GLN A 186 -7.12 -0.28 13.50
C GLN A 186 -7.29 1.21 13.76
N VAL A 187 -8.22 1.83 13.04
CA VAL A 187 -8.54 3.25 13.18
C VAL A 187 -10.05 3.42 13.19
N ALA A 188 -10.53 4.37 13.98
CA ALA A 188 -11.91 4.81 13.88
C ALA A 188 -12.00 5.82 12.73
N ALA A 189 -12.93 5.60 11.82
CA ALA A 189 -13.12 6.40 10.62
C ALA A 189 -14.60 6.67 10.35
N MET A 190 -14.85 7.71 9.56
CA MET A 190 -16.14 7.96 8.91
C MET A 190 -15.86 8.40 7.48
N VAL A 191 -16.74 8.06 6.56
CA VAL A 191 -16.55 8.34 5.13
C VAL A 191 -17.72 9.14 4.59
N LYS A 192 -17.47 9.92 3.54
CA LYS A 192 -18.49 10.67 2.80
C LYS A 192 -18.40 10.30 1.32
N ILE A 193 -19.54 9.99 0.72
CA ILE A 193 -19.60 9.81 -0.74
C ILE A 193 -19.65 11.19 -1.38
N SER A 194 -18.58 11.56 -2.09
CA SER A 194 -18.54 12.84 -2.82
C SER A 194 -19.36 12.78 -4.10
N ALA A 195 -19.24 11.70 -4.86
CA ALA A 195 -20.01 11.44 -6.07
C ALA A 195 -20.16 9.93 -6.27
N ARG A 196 -21.30 9.47 -6.81
CA ARG A 196 -21.48 8.07 -7.21
C ARG A 196 -21.72 7.99 -8.72
N ASN A 197 -20.74 7.44 -9.44
CA ASN A 197 -20.88 7.18 -10.87
C ASN A 197 -21.48 5.79 -11.05
N GLU A 198 -22.71 5.71 -11.54
CA GLU A 198 -23.31 4.44 -11.96
C GLU A 198 -22.65 3.92 -13.23
N GLY A 199 -22.77 2.62 -13.48
CA GLY A 199 -22.25 1.99 -14.69
C GLY A 199 -22.83 2.66 -15.94
N HIS A 200 -21.97 3.28 -16.74
CA HIS A 200 -22.34 3.98 -17.96
C HIS A 200 -21.40 3.60 -19.10
N LYS A 201 -21.82 3.89 -20.33
CA LYS A 201 -20.91 3.80 -21.48
C LYS A 201 -19.86 4.90 -21.36
N ALA A 202 -18.59 4.52 -21.50
CA ALA A 202 -17.47 5.43 -21.37
C ALA A 202 -17.66 6.66 -22.26
N ASN A 203 -17.49 7.85 -21.68
CA ASN A 203 -17.63 9.11 -22.41
C ASN A 203 -16.45 10.04 -22.11
N ILE A 204 -16.15 10.94 -23.04
CA ILE A 204 -14.96 11.80 -22.93
C ILE A 204 -15.06 12.79 -21.78
N ASN A 205 -16.27 13.19 -21.37
CA ASN A 205 -16.45 14.20 -20.33
C ASN A 205 -16.12 13.66 -18.94
N ASN A 206 -16.54 12.44 -18.66
CA ASN A 206 -16.36 11.81 -17.36
C ASN A 206 -15.10 10.95 -17.32
N ASP A 207 -14.74 10.28 -18.41
CA ASP A 207 -13.73 9.21 -18.43
C ASP A 207 -12.47 9.58 -19.23
N TYR A 208 -12.23 10.88 -19.46
CA TYR A 208 -11.07 11.35 -20.24
C TYR A 208 -9.76 10.68 -19.83
N GLN A 209 -9.47 10.62 -18.52
CA GLN A 209 -8.21 10.03 -18.02
C GLN A 209 -8.11 8.54 -18.33
N VAL A 210 -9.22 7.80 -18.17
CA VAL A 210 -9.30 6.37 -18.47
C VAL A 210 -9.11 6.14 -19.96
N ILE A 211 -9.85 6.87 -20.80
CA ILE A 211 -9.78 6.78 -22.27
C ILE A 211 -8.38 7.14 -22.76
N LYS A 212 -7.77 8.19 -22.20
CA LYS A 212 -6.40 8.60 -22.50
C LYS A 212 -5.41 7.48 -22.19
N GLN A 213 -5.47 6.90 -20.99
CA GLN A 213 -4.59 5.78 -20.61
C GLN A 213 -4.78 4.56 -21.52
N MET A 214 -6.02 4.21 -21.88
CA MET A 214 -6.29 3.11 -22.82
C MET A 214 -5.72 3.40 -24.20
N ALA A 215 -5.88 4.62 -24.71
CA ALA A 215 -5.36 5.03 -26.02
C ALA A 215 -3.82 5.07 -26.04
N GLU A 216 -3.20 5.61 -25.00
CA GLU A 216 -1.74 5.62 -24.82
C GLU A 216 -1.20 4.19 -24.75
N GLY A 217 -1.83 3.33 -23.94
CA GLY A 217 -1.47 1.91 -23.84
C GLY A 217 -1.60 1.16 -25.16
N ALA A 218 -2.70 1.36 -25.90
CA ALA A 218 -2.90 0.77 -27.22
C ALA A 218 -1.82 1.23 -28.23
N ARG A 219 -1.45 2.51 -28.20
CA ARG A 219 -0.39 3.06 -29.05
C ARG A 219 0.99 2.52 -28.69
N GLN A 220 1.32 2.46 -27.40
CA GLN A 220 2.57 1.87 -26.92
C GLN A 220 2.66 0.40 -27.35
N GLN A 221 1.59 -0.37 -27.15
CA GLN A 221 1.54 -1.78 -27.56
C GLN A 221 1.75 -1.92 -29.08
N LYS A 222 1.11 -1.08 -29.89
CA LYS A 222 1.29 -1.10 -31.35
C LYS A 222 2.75 -0.86 -31.75
N LEU A 223 3.41 0.15 -31.16
CA LEU A 223 4.81 0.44 -31.44
C LEU A 223 5.74 -0.71 -31.02
N VAL A 224 5.46 -1.33 -29.86
CA VAL A 224 6.20 -2.51 -29.40
C VAL A 224 6.01 -3.68 -30.35
N ASP A 225 4.79 -3.92 -30.81
CA ASP A 225 4.47 -5.00 -31.75
C ASP A 225 5.20 -4.81 -33.10
N GLU A 226 5.20 -3.59 -33.65
CA GLU A 226 5.92 -3.24 -34.88
C GLU A 226 7.45 -3.38 -34.72
N TRP A 227 7.98 -2.91 -33.59
CA TRP A 227 9.40 -3.04 -33.26
C TRP A 227 9.82 -4.50 -33.11
N LEU A 228 9.02 -5.32 -32.40
CA LEU A 228 9.26 -6.75 -32.22
C LEU A 228 9.27 -7.48 -33.56
N GLN A 229 8.28 -7.27 -34.42
CA GLN A 229 8.22 -7.89 -35.76
C GLN A 229 9.45 -7.53 -36.60
N THR A 230 9.90 -6.27 -36.55
CA THR A 230 11.13 -5.83 -37.23
C THR A 230 12.38 -6.57 -36.69
N LYS A 231 12.46 -6.77 -35.37
CA LYS A 231 13.59 -7.45 -34.73
C LYS A 231 13.58 -8.95 -34.98
N ILE A 232 12.42 -9.61 -34.94
CA ILE A 232 12.27 -11.05 -35.25
C ILE A 232 12.80 -11.35 -36.66
N ASN A 233 12.45 -10.50 -37.63
CA ASN A 233 12.94 -10.68 -39.00
C ASN A 233 14.46 -10.55 -39.15
N LYS A 234 15.13 -9.74 -38.32
CA LYS A 234 16.58 -9.50 -38.40
C LYS A 234 17.41 -10.42 -37.51
N THR A 235 16.83 -10.98 -36.47
CA THR A 235 17.52 -11.85 -35.52
C THR A 235 17.37 -13.31 -35.95
N TYR A 236 18.45 -14.09 -35.82
CA TYR A 236 18.36 -15.55 -35.94
C TYR A 236 17.93 -16.13 -34.60
N VAL A 237 16.80 -16.84 -34.60
CA VAL A 237 16.26 -17.50 -33.41
C VAL A 237 15.97 -18.94 -33.79
N ARG A 238 16.54 -19.89 -33.05
CA ARG A 238 16.27 -21.31 -33.21
C ARG A 238 15.25 -21.73 -32.15
N ILE A 239 14.08 -22.15 -32.59
CA ILE A 239 13.06 -22.75 -31.71
C ILE A 239 13.33 -24.25 -31.63
N ASP A 240 13.30 -24.79 -30.41
CA ASP A 240 13.44 -26.23 -30.18
C ASP A 240 12.29 -26.99 -30.88
N PRO A 241 12.57 -28.12 -31.56
CA PRO A 241 11.57 -28.90 -32.30
C PRO A 241 10.31 -29.26 -31.50
N ALA A 242 10.41 -29.44 -30.18
CA ALA A 242 9.26 -29.73 -29.32
C ALA A 242 8.20 -28.61 -29.29
N TRP A 243 8.60 -27.37 -29.64
CA TRP A 243 7.77 -26.16 -29.56
C TRP A 243 7.41 -25.58 -30.94
N GLN A 244 7.76 -26.25 -32.03
CA GLN A 244 7.44 -25.79 -33.39
C GLN A 244 5.94 -25.87 -33.73
N GLY A 245 5.15 -26.67 -33.02
CA GLY A 245 3.70 -26.78 -33.21
C GLY A 245 2.87 -25.71 -32.51
N CYS A 246 3.49 -24.79 -31.76
CA CYS A 246 2.76 -23.76 -31.01
C CYS A 246 2.36 -22.58 -31.90
N GLU A 247 1.15 -22.05 -31.67
CA GLU A 247 0.71 -20.82 -32.33
C GLU A 247 1.37 -19.60 -31.67
N LEU A 248 2.29 -18.95 -32.41
CA LEU A 248 3.02 -17.79 -31.93
C LEU A 248 2.30 -16.50 -32.33
N LYS A 249 2.16 -15.56 -31.37
CA LYS A 249 1.51 -14.26 -31.57
C LYS A 249 2.12 -13.46 -32.73
N TYR A 250 3.45 -13.51 -32.87
CA TYR A 250 4.17 -12.83 -33.96
C TYR A 250 4.65 -13.85 -35.00
N LYS A 251 4.80 -13.42 -36.24
CA LYS A 251 5.19 -14.29 -37.37
C LYS A 251 6.70 -14.20 -37.58
N GLY A 252 7.28 -15.18 -38.26
CA GLY A 252 8.70 -15.15 -38.67
C GLY A 252 9.70 -15.66 -37.63
N TRP A 253 9.24 -16.29 -36.54
CA TRP A 253 10.11 -16.96 -35.57
C TRP A 253 10.69 -18.28 -36.07
N GLN A 254 9.96 -18.96 -36.96
CA GLN A 254 10.40 -20.17 -37.64
C GLN A 254 10.98 -19.73 -38.99
N LYS A 255 12.29 -19.80 -39.12
CA LYS A 255 13.03 -19.55 -40.36
C LYS A 255 13.60 -20.86 -40.87
#